data_AF-A0A915MEV7-F1
#
_entry.id   AF-A0A915MEV7-F1
#
_cell.length_a   1.000
_cell.length_b   1.000
_cell.length_c   1.000
_cell.angle_alpha   90.00
_cell.angle_beta   90.00
_cell.angle_gamma   90.00
#
_symmetry.space_group_name_H-M   'P 1'
#
loop_
_entity.id
_entity.type
_entity.pdbx_description
1 polymer ?
#
loop_
_entity_poly.entity_id
_entity_poly.type
_entity_poly.pdbx_seq_one_letter_code
_entity_poly.pdbx_strand_id
1 'polypeptide(L)'
;MSSDSEIDVVGVEEEQNPTTSSRVKKAYSIEKKIEVIEFAKKNSNHAAARRFGVSRSSVIDWRAQEGKLRESKRINKRLPGGGRSLRFMESDEQLANWVRERRKEKVRVTRRMIQQQAIKMFPLDDEMKFKASIGWLSKFMERHKFSVRVPTTVCQKVPADYANVLVNFVLYISQLRDKNK
;
A
#
# COMPACT_ATOMS: atom_id res chain seq x y z
N MET A 1 2.48 -14.67 -84.79
CA MET A 1 1.06 -14.29 -84.59
C MET A 1 0.57 -14.99 -83.34
N SER A 2 0.11 -14.19 -82.39
CA SER A 2 -0.73 -14.47 -81.22
C SER A 2 -0.72 -15.86 -80.56
N SER A 3 -0.42 -15.89 -79.26
CA SER A 3 -1.48 -15.90 -78.24
C SER A 3 -0.90 -15.66 -76.86
N ASP A 4 -1.29 -14.54 -76.26
CA ASP A 4 -1.24 -14.31 -74.82
C ASP A 4 -2.07 -15.39 -74.11
N SER A 5 -1.53 -15.96 -73.03
CA SER A 5 -2.33 -16.63 -72.01
C SER A 5 -1.90 -16.10 -70.65
N GLU A 6 -2.62 -15.04 -70.29
CA GLU A 6 -2.92 -14.48 -68.98
C GLU A 6 -2.84 -15.55 -67.86
N ILE A 7 -1.94 -15.36 -66.90
CA ILE A 7 -1.93 -16.10 -65.63
C ILE A 7 -2.71 -15.26 -64.63
N ASP A 8 -3.93 -15.71 -64.32
CA ASP A 8 -4.75 -15.17 -63.25
C ASP A 8 -4.05 -15.34 -61.91
N VAL A 9 -3.64 -14.22 -61.32
CA VAL A 9 -3.20 -14.13 -59.92
C VAL A 9 -4.44 -14.33 -59.06
N VAL A 10 -4.67 -15.57 -58.63
CA VAL A 10 -5.70 -15.90 -57.64
C VAL A 10 -5.39 -15.12 -56.37
N GLY A 11 -6.27 -14.17 -56.05
CA GLY A 11 -6.21 -13.36 -54.86
C GLY A 11 -6.18 -14.23 -53.62
N VAL A 12 -5.11 -14.08 -52.84
CA VAL A 12 -5.05 -14.60 -51.47
C VAL A 12 -6.05 -13.78 -50.66
N GLU A 13 -7.24 -14.34 -50.45
CA GLU A 13 -8.22 -13.79 -49.53
C GLU A 13 -7.61 -13.79 -48.13
N GLU A 14 -7.37 -12.58 -47.62
CA GLU A 14 -6.84 -12.30 -46.31
C GLU A 14 -7.93 -12.66 -45.28
N GLU A 15 -7.90 -13.88 -44.76
CA GLU A 15 -8.78 -14.31 -43.66
C GLU A 15 -8.54 -13.40 -42.43
N GLN A 16 -9.47 -12.49 -42.19
CA GLN A 16 -9.54 -11.70 -40.98
C GLN A 16 -9.83 -12.62 -39.78
N ASN A 17 -8.76 -13.01 -39.07
CA ASN A 17 -8.86 -13.65 -37.77
C ASN A 17 -9.66 -12.77 -36.78
N PRO A 18 -10.72 -13.29 -36.12
CA PRO A 18 -11.55 -12.49 -35.25
C PRO A 18 -10.76 -12.00 -34.04
N THR A 19 -10.70 -10.68 -33.89
CA THR A 19 -10.12 -9.97 -32.74
C THR A 19 -10.64 -10.55 -31.43
N THR A 20 -9.74 -11.09 -30.62
CA THR A 20 -10.05 -11.72 -29.34
C THR A 20 -10.65 -10.69 -28.37
N SER A 21 -11.96 -10.74 -28.19
CA SER A 21 -12.65 -9.96 -27.15
C SER A 21 -12.06 -10.31 -25.78
N SER A 22 -11.32 -9.37 -25.19
CA SER A 22 -10.72 -9.53 -23.88
C SER A 22 -11.82 -9.84 -22.85
N ARG A 23 -11.87 -11.09 -22.38
CA ARG A 23 -12.87 -11.55 -21.42
C ARG A 23 -12.73 -10.78 -20.10
N VAL A 24 -13.66 -9.88 -19.83
CA VAL A 24 -13.71 -9.13 -18.56
C VAL A 24 -13.83 -10.09 -17.38
N LYS A 25 -12.88 -10.02 -16.44
CA LYS A 25 -12.88 -10.86 -15.24
C LYS A 25 -13.99 -10.42 -14.30
N LYS A 26 -14.94 -11.32 -14.02
CA LYS A 26 -16.02 -11.07 -13.04
C LYS A 26 -15.46 -11.06 -11.61
N ALA A 27 -15.82 -10.06 -10.82
CA ALA A 27 -15.43 -9.93 -9.41
C ALA A 27 -16.64 -10.18 -8.48
N TYR A 28 -16.47 -11.07 -7.51
CA TYR A 28 -17.53 -11.52 -6.59
C TYR A 28 -17.29 -11.00 -5.16
N SER A 29 -18.37 -10.63 -4.46
CA SER A 29 -18.33 -10.28 -3.03
C SER A 29 -17.98 -11.50 -2.17
N ILE A 30 -17.50 -11.27 -0.95
CA ILE A 30 -17.15 -12.34 -0.02
C ILE A 30 -18.40 -13.13 0.39
N GLU A 31 -19.49 -12.43 0.68
CA GLU A 31 -20.81 -13.03 0.99
C GLU A 31 -21.25 -14.02 -0.09
N LYS A 32 -21.21 -13.59 -1.36
CA LYS A 32 -21.56 -14.47 -2.49
C LYS A 32 -20.64 -15.68 -2.58
N LYS A 33 -19.34 -15.53 -2.30
CA LYS A 33 -18.42 -16.69 -2.29
C LYS A 33 -18.77 -17.66 -1.17
N ILE A 34 -19.12 -17.16 0.02
CA ILE A 34 -19.52 -17.99 1.17
C ILE A 34 -20.81 -18.76 0.85
N GLU A 35 -21.83 -18.08 0.31
CA GLU A 35 -23.09 -18.70 -0.11
C GLU A 35 -22.85 -19.84 -1.13
N VAL A 36 -22.00 -19.59 -2.12
CA VAL A 36 -21.61 -20.60 -3.14
C VAL A 36 -20.90 -21.79 -2.49
N ILE A 37 -20.01 -21.56 -1.51
CA ILE A 37 -19.30 -22.62 -0.80
C ILE A 37 -20.28 -23.47 0.03
N GLU A 38 -21.21 -22.84 0.75
CA GLU A 38 -22.21 -23.56 1.56
C GLU A 38 -23.10 -24.44 0.70
N PHE A 39 -23.55 -23.92 -0.45
CA PHE A 39 -24.31 -24.71 -1.41
C PHE A 39 -23.48 -25.85 -2.02
N ALA A 40 -22.21 -25.59 -2.36
CA ALA A 40 -21.31 -26.60 -2.91
C ALA A 40 -20.99 -27.72 -1.92
N LYS A 41 -20.91 -27.42 -0.61
CA LYS A 41 -20.74 -28.42 0.47
C LYS A 41 -21.95 -29.33 0.63
N LYS A 42 -23.16 -28.79 0.51
CA LYS A 42 -24.42 -29.55 0.61
C LYS A 42 -24.75 -30.36 -0.64
N ASN A 43 -24.28 -29.92 -1.80
CA ASN A 43 -24.58 -30.53 -3.09
C ASN A 43 -23.28 -30.98 -3.77
N SER A 44 -22.90 -30.34 -4.88
CA SER A 44 -21.65 -30.57 -5.59
C SER A 44 -21.10 -29.28 -6.18
N ASN A 45 -19.79 -29.26 -6.45
CA ASN A 45 -19.15 -28.10 -7.08
C ASN A 45 -19.74 -27.79 -8.47
N HIS A 46 -20.18 -28.82 -9.22
CA HIS A 46 -20.84 -28.64 -10.53
C HIS A 46 -22.24 -28.05 -10.39
N ALA A 47 -23.03 -28.52 -9.41
CA ALA A 47 -24.35 -27.96 -9.13
C ALA A 47 -24.23 -26.48 -8.73
N ALA A 48 -23.25 -26.13 -7.89
CA ALA A 48 -22.99 -24.76 -7.49
C ALA A 48 -22.57 -23.86 -8.66
N ALA A 49 -21.66 -24.33 -9.51
CA ALA A 49 -21.23 -23.60 -10.71
C ALA A 49 -22.43 -23.25 -11.62
N ARG A 50 -23.31 -24.22 -11.89
CA ARG A 50 -24.52 -24.00 -12.69
C ARG A 50 -25.50 -23.04 -12.02
N ARG A 51 -25.81 -23.26 -10.74
CA ARG A 51 -26.81 -22.45 -10.00
C ARG A 51 -26.41 -20.98 -9.89
N PHE A 52 -25.13 -20.69 -9.65
CA PHE A 52 -24.66 -19.33 -9.39
C PHE A 52 -24.00 -18.65 -10.59
N GLY A 53 -23.92 -19.33 -11.75
CA GLY A 53 -23.30 -18.80 -12.96
C GLY A 53 -21.79 -18.52 -12.78
N VAL A 54 -21.12 -19.34 -11.99
CA VAL A 54 -19.68 -19.23 -11.66
C VAL A 54 -18.94 -20.42 -12.27
N SER A 55 -17.69 -20.25 -12.69
CA SER A 55 -16.89 -21.38 -13.19
C SER A 55 -16.61 -22.38 -12.07
N ARG A 56 -16.61 -23.68 -12.40
CA ARG A 56 -16.28 -24.75 -11.45
C ARG A 56 -14.93 -24.51 -10.77
N SER A 57 -13.92 -24.06 -11.52
CA SER A 57 -12.58 -23.77 -10.98
C SER A 57 -12.64 -22.71 -9.87
N SER A 58 -13.42 -21.63 -10.06
CA SER A 58 -13.59 -20.63 -9.00
C SER A 58 -14.27 -21.20 -7.76
N VAL A 59 -15.24 -22.10 -7.90
CA VAL A 59 -15.88 -22.77 -6.76
C VAL A 59 -14.87 -23.63 -5.99
N ILE A 60 -14.00 -24.36 -6.71
CA ILE A 60 -12.93 -25.16 -6.10
C ILE A 60 -11.95 -24.26 -5.34
N ASP A 61 -11.47 -23.19 -5.98
CA ASP A 61 -10.52 -22.25 -5.38
C ASP A 61 -11.09 -21.58 -4.13
N TRP A 62 -12.35 -21.14 -4.17
CA TRP A 62 -13.00 -20.51 -3.02
C TRP A 62 -13.20 -21.49 -1.87
N ARG A 63 -13.52 -22.76 -2.16
CA ARG A 63 -13.61 -23.80 -1.14
C ARG A 63 -12.27 -24.08 -0.48
N ALA A 64 -11.17 -24.09 -1.25
CA ALA A 64 -9.82 -24.20 -0.68
C ALA A 64 -9.45 -22.97 0.19
N GLN A 65 -9.98 -21.80 -0.14
CA GLN A 65 -9.74 -20.54 0.58
C GLN A 65 -10.81 -20.22 1.65
N GLU A 66 -11.70 -21.16 1.99
CA GLU A 66 -12.87 -20.91 2.84
C GLU A 66 -12.50 -20.32 4.20
N GLY A 67 -11.48 -20.84 4.87
CA GLY A 67 -11.03 -20.31 6.17
C GLY A 67 -10.68 -18.82 6.09
N LYS A 68 -9.92 -18.43 5.06
CA LYS A 68 -9.53 -17.03 4.81
C LYS A 68 -10.72 -16.14 4.46
N LEU A 69 -11.72 -16.69 3.75
CA LEU A 69 -12.94 -15.96 3.39
C LEU A 69 -13.81 -15.69 4.62
N ARG A 70 -13.97 -16.67 5.53
CA ARG A 70 -14.74 -16.50 6.76
C ARG A 70 -14.09 -15.55 7.76
N GLU A 71 -12.76 -15.60 7.86
CA GLU A 71 -12.01 -14.74 8.77
C GLU A 71 -11.96 -13.28 8.28
N SER A 72 -12.12 -13.07 6.97
CA SER A 72 -12.10 -11.73 6.38
C SER A 72 -13.38 -10.92 6.69
N LYS A 73 -13.26 -9.92 7.57
CA LYS A 73 -14.35 -8.95 7.88
C LYS A 73 -14.52 -7.85 6.83
N ARG A 74 -13.99 -8.03 5.62
CA ARG A 74 -13.92 -6.96 4.59
C ARG A 74 -15.07 -7.08 3.60
N ILE A 75 -15.71 -5.96 3.30
CA ILE A 75 -16.70 -5.83 2.20
C ILE A 75 -16.02 -5.96 0.82
N ASN A 76 -14.69 -5.76 0.78
CA ASN A 76 -13.92 -5.79 -0.46
C ASN A 76 -13.92 -7.17 -1.14
N LYS A 77 -14.00 -7.17 -2.48
CA LYS A 77 -14.02 -8.39 -3.31
C LYS A 77 -12.73 -9.22 -3.28
N ARG A 78 -11.63 -8.67 -2.74
CA ARG A 78 -10.29 -9.28 -2.66
C ARG A 78 -9.95 -9.70 -1.23
N LEU A 79 -9.33 -10.87 -1.11
CA LEU A 79 -8.74 -11.36 0.14
C LEU A 79 -7.58 -10.46 0.61
N PRO A 80 -7.28 -10.44 1.93
CA PRO A 80 -6.06 -9.80 2.43
C PRO A 80 -4.82 -10.37 1.72
N GLY A 81 -3.88 -9.51 1.37
CA GLY A 81 -2.69 -9.89 0.60
C GLY A 81 -2.91 -10.04 -0.91
N GLY A 82 -4.14 -9.97 -1.43
CA GLY A 82 -4.42 -10.04 -2.87
C GLY A 82 -4.06 -8.79 -3.68
N GLY A 83 -3.30 -7.87 -3.10
CA GLY A 83 -2.76 -6.68 -3.75
C GLY A 83 -1.33 -6.91 -4.26
N ARG A 84 -0.76 -5.88 -4.88
CA ARG A 84 0.66 -5.90 -5.24
C ARG A 84 1.51 -5.94 -3.95
N SER A 85 2.32 -6.99 -3.81
CA SER A 85 3.29 -7.09 -2.71
C SER A 85 4.33 -5.98 -2.83
N LEU A 86 4.90 -5.56 -1.68
CA LEU A 86 6.03 -4.64 -1.67
C LEU A 86 7.23 -5.34 -2.29
N ARG A 87 7.87 -4.69 -3.28
CA ARG A 87 9.08 -5.23 -3.93
C ARG A 87 10.23 -5.39 -2.94
N PHE A 88 10.33 -4.46 -1.98
CA PHE A 88 11.41 -4.39 -0.99
C PHE A 88 10.80 -4.38 0.40
N MET A 89 10.35 -5.54 0.89
CA MET A 89 9.71 -5.65 2.20
C MET A 89 10.70 -5.33 3.34
N GLU A 90 11.92 -5.86 3.24
CA GLU A 90 12.99 -5.62 4.22
C GLU A 90 13.39 -4.14 4.29
N SER A 91 13.65 -3.50 3.15
CA SER A 91 13.98 -2.06 3.10
C SER A 91 12.82 -1.18 3.59
N ASP A 92 11.57 -1.59 3.36
CA ASP A 92 10.38 -0.90 3.89
C ASP A 92 10.35 -0.93 5.43
N GLU A 93 10.69 -2.08 6.02
CA GLU A 93 10.74 -2.26 7.47
C GLU A 93 11.94 -1.56 8.11
N GLN A 94 13.12 -1.62 7.49
CA GLN A 94 14.31 -0.86 7.92
C GLN A 94 14.03 0.65 7.92
N LEU A 95 13.39 1.17 6.87
CA LEU A 95 13.00 2.58 6.82
C LEU A 95 11.99 2.92 7.92
N ALA A 96 11.04 2.03 8.22
CA ALA A 96 10.09 2.24 9.31
C ALA A 96 10.79 2.28 10.67
N ASN A 97 11.77 1.41 10.91
CA ASN A 97 12.59 1.43 12.13
C ASN A 97 13.37 2.73 12.27
N TRP A 98 13.99 3.21 11.19
CA TRP A 98 14.65 4.51 11.18
C TRP A 98 13.72 5.67 11.57
N VAL A 99 12.46 5.66 11.09
CA VAL A 99 11.46 6.68 11.49
C VAL A 99 11.13 6.57 12.98
N ARG A 100 10.99 5.35 13.52
CA ARG A 100 10.69 5.12 14.95
C ARG A 100 11.82 5.60 15.84
N GLU A 101 13.07 5.29 15.50
CA GLU A 101 14.27 5.73 16.22
C GLU A 101 14.37 7.25 16.28
N ARG A 102 14.25 7.92 15.14
CA ARG A 102 14.28 9.40 15.09
C ARG A 102 13.16 10.03 15.92
N ARG A 103 11.98 9.42 15.94
CA ARG A 103 10.87 9.87 16.80
C ARG A 103 11.16 9.64 18.29
N LYS A 104 11.82 8.54 18.66
CA LYS A 104 12.27 8.26 20.03
C LYS A 104 13.30 9.30 20.51
N GLU A 105 14.19 9.70 19.63
CA GLU A 105 15.18 10.77 19.85
C GLU A 105 14.56 12.17 19.88
N LYS A 106 13.23 12.30 19.72
CA LYS A 106 12.50 13.57 19.63
C LYS A 106 12.99 14.46 18.49
N VAL A 107 13.51 13.83 17.42
CA VAL A 107 13.90 14.51 16.18
C VAL A 107 12.69 14.57 15.26
N ARG A 108 12.46 15.75 14.68
CA ARG A 108 11.39 15.95 13.70
C ARG A 108 11.72 15.17 12.42
N VAL A 109 10.87 14.21 12.07
CA VAL A 109 10.95 13.49 10.79
C VAL A 109 9.94 14.09 9.81
N THR A 110 10.44 14.75 8.75
CA THR A 110 9.58 15.27 7.69
C THR A 110 9.35 14.25 6.58
N ARG A 111 8.27 14.44 5.82
CA ARG A 111 7.95 13.64 4.62
C ARG A 111 9.11 13.58 3.63
N ARG A 112 9.77 14.71 3.38
CA ARG A 112 10.93 14.83 2.48
C ARG A 112 12.12 14.01 2.97
N MET A 113 12.38 14.01 4.28
CA MET A 113 13.44 13.19 4.87
C MET A 113 13.19 11.69 4.68
N ILE A 114 11.94 11.25 4.86
CA ILE A 114 11.57 9.85 4.60
C ILE A 114 11.80 9.48 3.14
N GLN A 115 11.42 10.35 2.19
CA GLN A 115 11.64 10.10 0.77
C GLN A 115 13.13 10.03 0.43
N GLN A 116 13.95 10.93 0.96
CA GLN A 116 15.40 10.91 0.74
C GLN A 116 16.04 9.66 1.34
N GLN A 117 15.63 9.27 2.54
CA GLN A 117 16.14 8.08 3.19
C GLN A 117 15.72 6.81 2.42
N ALA A 118 14.51 6.77 1.88
CA ALA A 118 14.05 5.70 1.02
C ALA A 118 14.85 5.61 -0.29
N ILE A 119 15.19 6.73 -0.92
CA ILE A 119 16.03 6.69 -2.14
C ILE A 119 17.43 6.12 -1.82
N LYS A 120 17.97 6.39 -0.62
CA LYS A 120 19.28 5.88 -0.19
C LYS A 120 19.27 4.40 0.18
N MET A 121 18.21 3.93 0.84
CA MET A 121 18.14 2.57 1.40
C MET A 121 17.72 1.51 0.38
N PHE A 122 17.03 1.89 -0.70
CA PHE A 122 16.45 0.93 -1.63
C PHE A 122 17.47 0.62 -2.75
N PRO A 123 18.03 -0.61 -2.81
CA PRO A 123 19.02 -0.97 -3.81
C PRO A 123 18.35 -1.14 -5.17
N LEU A 124 18.85 -0.42 -6.17
CA LEU A 124 18.31 -0.48 -7.54
C LEU A 124 19.42 -0.37 -8.57
N ASP A 125 19.25 -1.15 -9.63
CA ASP A 125 20.02 -1.03 -10.86
C ASP A 125 19.71 0.33 -11.51
N ASP A 126 20.72 0.93 -12.16
CA ASP A 126 20.68 2.31 -12.69
C ASP A 126 19.48 2.58 -13.64
N GLU A 127 18.92 1.55 -14.26
CA GLU A 127 17.77 1.64 -15.17
C GLU A 127 16.41 1.80 -14.47
N MET A 128 16.26 1.35 -13.21
CA MET A 128 14.99 1.41 -12.46
C MET A 128 15.11 2.25 -11.18
N LYS A 129 15.46 3.52 -11.32
CA LYS A 129 15.51 4.47 -10.20
C LYS A 129 14.18 4.57 -9.45
N PHE A 130 14.21 4.35 -8.14
CA PHE A 130 13.03 4.42 -7.29
C PHE A 130 12.65 5.86 -7.04
N LYS A 131 11.43 6.21 -7.43
CA LYS A 131 10.96 7.60 -7.47
C LYS A 131 10.40 8.11 -6.14
N ALA A 132 10.45 7.32 -5.04
CA ALA A 132 9.94 7.67 -3.70
C ALA A 132 8.73 8.62 -3.72
N SER A 133 7.73 8.30 -4.55
CA SER A 133 6.71 9.28 -4.95
C SER A 133 5.80 9.65 -3.77
N ILE A 134 5.05 10.75 -3.90
CA ILE A 134 4.10 11.18 -2.87
C ILE A 134 3.07 10.07 -2.57
N GLY A 135 2.58 9.39 -3.61
CA GLY A 135 1.65 8.26 -3.44
C GLY A 135 2.29 7.05 -2.74
N TRP A 136 3.56 6.76 -3.05
CA TRP A 136 4.30 5.71 -2.32
C TRP A 136 4.46 6.07 -0.84
N LEU A 137 4.85 7.32 -0.55
CA LEU A 137 5.01 7.81 0.81
C LEU A 137 3.69 7.77 1.60
N SER A 138 2.57 8.20 1.01
CA SER A 138 1.26 8.12 1.66
C SER A 138 0.92 6.68 2.05
N LYS A 139 1.15 5.72 1.15
CA LYS A 139 0.94 4.30 1.44
C LYS A 139 1.92 3.77 2.49
N PHE A 140 3.17 4.22 2.49
CA PHE A 140 4.16 3.86 3.50
C PHE A 140 3.70 4.32 4.90
N MET A 141 3.26 5.56 5.01
CA MET A 141 2.74 6.13 6.26
C MET A 141 1.48 5.38 6.74
N GLU A 142 0.59 5.03 5.81
CA GLU A 142 -0.63 4.25 6.12
C GLU A 142 -0.28 2.83 6.59
N ARG A 143 0.62 2.12 5.89
CA ARG A 143 1.06 0.75 6.26
C ARG A 143 1.64 0.70 7.66
N HIS A 144 2.51 1.64 8.00
CA HIS A 144 3.22 1.67 9.30
C HIS A 144 2.49 2.48 10.38
N LYS A 145 1.27 2.97 10.09
CA LYS A 145 0.43 3.76 11.01
C LYS A 145 1.14 5.00 11.54
N PHE A 146 1.97 5.65 10.73
CA PHE A 146 2.64 6.87 11.13
C PHE A 146 1.68 8.06 11.05
N SER A 147 1.45 8.72 12.20
CA SER A 147 0.71 9.99 12.22
C SER A 147 1.54 11.12 11.62
N VAL A 148 0.85 12.01 10.90
CA VAL A 148 1.40 13.23 10.28
C VAL A 148 1.51 14.37 11.31
N ARG A 149 0.69 14.33 12.36
CA ARG A 149 0.48 15.44 13.31
C ARG A 149 0.93 15.11 14.73
N VAL A 150 2.11 14.50 14.90
CA VAL A 150 2.69 14.34 16.24
C VAL A 150 3.75 15.42 16.43
N PRO A 151 3.54 16.39 17.35
CA PRO A 151 4.60 17.29 17.75
C PRO A 151 5.71 16.44 18.36
N THR A 152 6.80 16.31 17.60
CA THR A 152 7.96 15.48 17.96
C THR A 152 9.07 16.31 18.58
N THR A 153 8.96 17.64 18.51
CA THR A 153 10.01 18.58 18.88
C THR A 153 9.77 19.11 20.30
N VAL A 154 10.77 18.97 21.16
CA VAL A 154 10.80 19.70 22.45
C VAL A 154 11.30 21.10 22.12
N CYS A 155 10.41 22.08 22.12
CA CYS A 155 10.73 23.42 21.58
C CYS A 155 11.71 24.21 22.46
N GLN A 156 11.82 23.93 23.77
CA GLN A 156 12.78 24.58 24.66
C GLN A 156 13.24 23.58 25.72
N LYS A 157 14.55 23.32 25.79
CA LYS A 157 15.14 22.70 26.98
C LYS A 157 15.39 23.83 27.98
N VAL A 158 15.06 23.58 29.24
CA VAL A 158 15.39 24.49 30.33
C VAL A 158 16.92 24.65 30.36
N PRO A 159 17.47 25.87 30.29
CA PRO A 159 18.92 26.09 30.42
C PRO A 159 19.43 25.50 31.73
N ALA A 160 20.68 25.00 31.74
CA ALA A 160 21.25 24.38 32.93
C ALA A 160 21.21 25.32 34.16
N ASP A 161 21.36 26.63 33.94
CA ASP A 161 21.35 27.67 34.98
C ASP A 161 19.97 28.27 35.28
N TYR A 162 18.87 27.65 34.84
CA TYR A 162 17.52 28.21 35.04
C TYR A 162 17.18 28.47 36.52
N ALA A 163 17.61 27.59 37.42
CA ALA A 163 17.42 27.78 38.86
C ALA A 163 18.15 29.03 39.36
N ASN A 164 19.39 29.24 38.91
CA ASN A 164 20.21 30.39 39.29
C ASN A 164 19.60 31.70 38.79
N VAL A 165 19.12 31.72 37.53
CA VAL A 165 18.45 32.90 36.96
C VAL A 165 17.17 33.23 37.74
N LEU A 166 16.36 32.23 38.11
CA LEU A 166 15.16 32.43 38.93
C LEU A 166 15.49 32.99 40.31
N VAL A 167 16.46 32.40 41.01
CA VAL A 167 16.88 32.85 42.34
C VAL A 167 17.38 34.30 42.28
N ASN A 168 18.24 34.62 41.32
CA ASN A 168 18.76 35.98 41.13
C ASN A 168 17.64 36.99 40.85
N PHE A 169 16.65 36.62 40.03
CA PHE A 169 15.50 37.47 39.75
C PHE A 169 14.64 37.72 40.99
N VAL A 170 14.35 36.70 41.79
CA VAL A 170 13.58 36.83 43.04
C VAL A 170 14.32 37.73 44.04
N LEU A 171 15.62 37.53 44.20
CA LEU A 171 16.46 38.37 45.08
C LEU A 171 16.46 39.83 44.61
N TYR A 172 16.60 40.06 43.31
CA TYR A 172 16.56 41.40 42.72
C TYR A 172 15.23 42.12 42.99
N ILE A 173 14.09 41.44 42.83
CA ILE A 173 12.77 42.03 43.12
C ILE A 173 12.61 42.34 44.62
N SER A 174 13.12 41.48 45.52
CA SER A 174 13.11 41.76 46.96
C SER A 174 13.86 43.04 47.28
N GLN A 175 15.08 43.18 46.75
CA GLN A 175 15.90 44.38 46.96
C GLN A 175 15.24 45.65 46.40
N LEU A 176 14.57 45.57 45.24
CA LEU A 176 13.81 46.70 44.70
C LEU A 176 12.63 47.10 45.59
N ARG A 177 11.95 46.15 46.23
CA ARG A 177 10.85 46.44 47.16
C ARG A 177 11.34 47.12 48.43
N ASP A 178 12.49 46.68 48.95
CA ASP A 178 13.08 47.26 50.15
C ASP A 178 13.61 48.68 49.91
N LYS A 179 14.10 48.98 48.69
CA LYS A 179 14.54 50.34 48.30
C LYS A 179 13.41 51.32 48.02
N ASN A 180 12.23 50.83 47.65
CA ASN A 180 11.05 51.65 47.35
C ASN A 180 10.08 51.78 48.54
N LYS A 181 10.50 51.34 49.73
CA LYS A 181 9.84 51.58 51.02
C LYS A 181 10.45 52.81 51.68
#